data_AF-A0A7C5RU14-F1
#
_entry.id   AF-A0A7C5RU14-F1
#
_cell.length_a   1.000
_cell.length_b   1.000
_cell.length_c   1.000
_cell.angle_alpha   90.00
_cell.angle_beta   90.00
_cell.angle_gamma   90.00
#
_symmetry.space_group_name_H-M   'P 1'
#
loop_
_entity.id
_entity.type
_entity.pdbx_description
1 polymer ?
#
loop_
_entity_poly.entity_id
_entity_poly.type
_entity_poly.pdbx_seq_one_letter_code
_entity_poly.pdbx_strand_id
1 'polypeptide(L)'
;MVVRVHVEPNAYFDSVALMAVAATVNRQPGVELAALLMGTSANLELLRDSGMWDARLEEVSPNDLVIAVRATDEATATAAIEQALQRLRAATPVRQPMDTVTIPRTLRGALRAAPQARIVAISVPGPYAPIEAEEALRSGRHVFLFSDNVPLSEEVRLKRLAQDLGLLLMGPDCGTAFIGGLGLGFMNAVRRG
;
A
#
# COMPACT_ATOMS: atom_id res chain seq x y z
N MET A 1 26.94 14.07 10.47
CA MET A 1 25.61 13.47 10.28
C MET A 1 25.71 11.99 10.59
N VAL A 2 24.74 11.45 11.33
CA VAL A 2 24.64 10.03 11.68
C VAL A 2 23.38 9.46 11.05
N VAL A 3 23.42 8.17 10.68
CA VAL A 3 22.24 7.43 10.21
C VAL A 3 21.89 6.40 11.26
N ARG A 4 20.62 6.38 11.64
CA ARG A 4 20.08 5.37 12.53
C ARG A 4 18.85 4.72 11.94
N VAL A 5 18.88 3.39 11.94
CA VAL A 5 17.75 2.55 11.52
C VAL A 5 17.11 1.91 12.75
N HIS A 6 15.80 1.70 12.71
CA HIS A 6 15.01 0.87 13.62
C HIS A 6 14.10 -0.02 12.79
N VAL A 7 13.96 -1.29 13.19
CA VAL A 7 13.11 -2.27 12.52
C VAL A 7 12.12 -2.83 13.54
N GLU A 8 10.83 -2.77 13.24
CA GLU A 8 9.77 -3.43 14.00
C GLU A 8 9.28 -4.65 13.19
N PRO A 9 9.56 -5.88 13.63
CA PRO A 9 9.21 -7.07 12.89
C PRO A 9 7.71 -7.31 12.89
N ASN A 10 7.16 -7.74 11.74
CA ASN A 10 5.74 -8.04 11.54
C ASN A 10 4.77 -6.90 11.94
N ALA A 11 5.23 -5.65 11.85
CA ALA A 11 4.43 -4.47 12.18
C ALA A 11 3.97 -3.77 10.90
N TYR A 12 2.85 -4.23 10.34
CA TYR A 12 2.30 -3.65 9.12
C TYR A 12 1.56 -2.34 9.37
N PHE A 13 1.90 -1.32 8.59
CA PHE A 13 1.21 -0.02 8.55
C PHE A 13 0.91 0.37 7.10
N ASP A 14 -0.16 1.14 6.90
CA ASP A 14 -0.44 1.69 5.57
C ASP A 14 0.56 2.81 5.21
N SER A 15 0.91 2.92 3.92
CA SER A 15 1.89 3.90 3.47
C SER A 15 1.49 5.34 3.73
N VAL A 16 0.19 5.67 3.82
CA VAL A 16 -0.27 7.04 4.09
C VAL A 16 0.03 7.44 5.53
N ALA A 17 -0.22 6.54 6.49
CA ALA A 17 0.17 6.73 7.88
C ALA A 17 1.69 6.91 8.02
N LEU A 18 2.47 6.06 7.33
CA LEU A 18 3.93 6.15 7.34
C LEU A 18 4.42 7.49 6.76
N MET A 19 3.89 7.92 5.61
CA MET A 19 4.24 9.20 4.97
C MET A 19 3.84 10.40 5.84
N ALA A 20 2.67 10.37 6.48
CA ALA A 20 2.22 11.45 7.36
C ALA A 20 3.13 11.61 8.59
N VAL A 21 3.55 10.49 9.19
CA VAL A 21 4.50 10.50 10.31
C VAL A 21 5.88 10.95 9.83
N ALA A 22 6.38 10.41 8.71
CA ALA A 22 7.67 10.80 8.13
C ALA A 22 7.74 12.31 7.86
N ALA A 23 6.71 12.90 7.24
CA ALA A 23 6.64 14.34 6.99
C ALA A 23 6.70 15.17 8.27
N THR A 24 6.19 14.64 9.39
CA THR A 24 6.27 15.31 10.69
C THR A 24 7.65 15.19 11.31
N VAL A 25 8.28 14.02 11.21
CA VAL A 25 9.63 13.79 11.74
C VAL A 25 10.68 14.61 10.98
N ASN A 26 10.54 14.72 9.66
CA ASN A 26 11.42 15.54 8.80
C ASN A 26 11.40 17.04 9.14
N ARG A 27 10.41 17.53 9.88
CA ARG A 27 10.34 18.94 10.31
C ARG A 27 11.07 19.21 11.62
N GLN A 28 11.62 18.19 12.27
CA GLN A 28 12.32 18.36 13.53
C GLN A 28 13.69 19.02 13.33
N PRO A 29 14.07 19.97 14.19
CA PRO A 29 15.43 20.51 14.19
C PRO A 29 16.48 19.41 14.29
N GLY A 30 17.49 19.46 13.43
CA GLY A 30 18.59 18.51 13.44
C GLY A 30 18.31 17.17 12.72
N VAL A 31 17.09 16.94 12.23
CA VAL A 31 16.78 15.85 11.29
C VAL A 31 16.98 16.35 9.86
N GLU A 32 17.81 15.64 9.09
CA GLU A 32 18.03 15.93 7.67
C GLU A 32 17.05 15.15 6.79
N LEU A 33 16.88 13.86 7.10
CA LEU A 33 15.99 12.97 6.37
C LEU A 33 15.47 11.87 7.29
N ALA A 34 14.16 11.66 7.28
CA ALA A 34 13.49 10.56 7.94
C ALA A 34 12.61 9.81 6.93
N ALA A 35 12.79 8.51 6.83
CA ALA A 35 12.03 7.64 5.96
C ALA A 35 11.39 6.50 6.77
N LEU A 36 10.08 6.36 6.65
CA LEU A 36 9.28 5.32 7.28
C LEU A 36 8.61 4.51 6.16
N LEU A 37 8.86 3.21 6.12
CA LEU A 37 8.50 2.36 4.99
C LEU A 37 8.37 0.90 5.43
N MET A 38 7.60 0.12 4.66
CA MET A 38 7.59 -1.34 4.77
C MET A 38 8.86 -1.92 4.14
N GLY A 39 9.33 -3.06 4.64
CA GLY A 39 10.55 -3.75 4.22
C GLY A 39 10.54 -4.40 2.83
N THR A 40 9.82 -3.84 1.86
CA THR A 40 9.81 -4.34 0.48
C THR A 40 11.13 -4.05 -0.23
N SER A 41 11.49 -4.86 -1.24
CA SER A 41 12.74 -4.66 -2.00
C SER A 41 12.85 -3.26 -2.60
N ALA A 42 11.78 -2.75 -3.21
CA ALA A 42 11.74 -1.39 -3.77
C ALA A 42 12.01 -0.31 -2.71
N ASN A 43 11.45 -0.48 -1.51
CA ASN A 43 11.65 0.47 -0.41
C ASN A 43 13.08 0.41 0.15
N LEU A 44 13.67 -0.78 0.24
CA LEU A 44 15.06 -0.96 0.67
C LEU A 44 16.06 -0.37 -0.35
N GLU A 45 15.75 -0.47 -1.65
CA GLU A 45 16.52 0.21 -2.70
C GLU A 45 16.48 1.74 -2.53
N LEU A 46 15.31 2.32 -2.24
CA LEU A 46 15.19 3.75 -1.95
C LEU A 46 16.05 4.19 -0.77
N LEU A 47 16.14 3.39 0.30
CA LEU A 47 17.02 3.68 1.44
C LEU A 47 18.50 3.63 1.05
N ARG A 48 18.89 2.69 0.18
CA ARG A 48 20.26 2.55 -0.31
C ARG A 48 20.66 3.76 -1.15
N ASP A 49 19.82 4.14 -2.11
CA ASP A 49 20.05 5.28 -3.00
C ASP A 49 20.07 6.62 -2.24
N SER A 50 19.30 6.70 -1.15
CA SER A 50 19.26 7.89 -0.28
C SER A 50 20.42 7.97 0.72
N GLY A 51 21.37 7.03 0.68
CA GLY A 51 22.51 6.98 1.61
C GLY A 51 22.09 6.71 3.07
N MET A 52 21.00 5.99 3.29
CA MET A 52 20.46 5.62 4.60
C MET A 52 20.54 4.12 4.87
N TRP A 53 21.46 3.43 4.19
CA TRP A 53 21.66 1.98 4.38
C TRP A 53 22.30 1.66 5.73
N ASP A 54 21.82 0.58 6.36
CA ASP A 54 22.36 -0.01 7.59
C ASP A 54 22.35 -1.54 7.42
N ALA A 55 23.32 -2.25 8.00
CA ALA A 55 23.44 -3.71 7.90
C ALA A 55 22.17 -4.44 8.40
N ARG A 56 21.40 -3.83 9.31
CA ARG A 56 20.13 -4.38 9.81
C ARG A 56 19.05 -4.51 8.73
N LEU A 57 19.21 -3.87 7.58
CA LEU A 57 18.29 -3.96 6.45
C LEU A 57 18.47 -5.22 5.61
N GLU A 58 19.55 -5.99 5.82
CA GLU A 58 19.82 -7.21 5.04
C GLU A 58 18.84 -8.34 5.31
N GLU A 59 18.29 -8.41 6.53
CA GLU A 59 17.38 -9.48 6.98
C GLU A 59 15.90 -9.03 7.05
N VAL A 60 15.59 -7.85 6.52
CA VAL A 60 14.24 -7.27 6.59
C VAL A 60 13.27 -7.98 5.63
N SER A 61 12.10 -8.33 6.17
CA SER A 61 10.98 -8.88 5.42
C SER A 61 10.03 -7.78 4.92
N PRO A 62 9.28 -8.01 3.81
CA PRO A 62 8.22 -7.10 3.35
C PRO A 62 7.18 -6.71 4.40
N ASN A 63 7.00 -7.51 5.46
CA ASN A 63 6.04 -7.25 6.54
C ASN A 63 6.62 -6.46 7.72
N ASP A 64 7.91 -6.12 7.68
CA ASP A 64 8.56 -5.38 8.76
C ASP A 64 8.48 -3.88 8.49
N LEU A 65 8.27 -3.10 9.54
CA LEU A 65 8.36 -1.65 9.49
C LEU A 65 9.84 -1.24 9.64
N VAL A 66 10.30 -0.40 8.73
CA VAL A 66 11.62 0.22 8.75
C VAL A 66 11.48 1.71 8.99
N ILE A 67 12.22 2.22 9.98
CA ILE A 67 12.36 3.64 10.28
C ILE A 67 13.84 4.01 10.15
N ALA A 68 14.20 4.80 9.14
CA ALA A 68 15.55 5.29 8.94
C ALA A 68 15.60 6.80 9.15
N VAL A 69 16.52 7.29 9.98
CA VAL A 69 16.70 8.71 10.27
C VAL A 69 18.16 9.10 10.11
N ARG A 70 18.43 10.10 9.27
CA ARG A 70 19.70 10.82 9.21
C ARG A 70 19.58 12.14 9.95
N ALA A 71 20.44 12.35 10.93
CA ALA A 71 20.40 13.51 11.81
C ALA A 71 21.81 14.07 12.13
N THR A 72 21.84 15.22 12.79
CA THR A 72 23.06 15.90 13.21
C THR A 72 23.85 15.11 14.25
N ASP A 73 23.18 14.42 15.17
CA ASP A 73 23.77 13.56 16.20
C ASP A 73 22.86 12.37 16.57
N GLU A 74 23.41 11.42 17.33
CA GLU A 74 22.75 10.17 17.76
C GLU A 74 21.53 10.41 18.64
N ALA A 75 21.57 11.44 19.49
CA ALA A 75 20.46 11.76 20.39
C ALA A 75 19.23 12.24 19.59
N THR A 76 19.47 13.10 18.60
CA THR A 76 18.45 13.61 17.69
C THR A 76 17.86 12.48 16.84
N ALA A 77 18.69 11.59 16.30
CA ALA A 77 18.21 10.45 15.52
C ALA A 77 17.35 9.49 16.37
N THR A 78 17.78 9.21 17.60
CA THR A 78 17.07 8.33 18.54
C THR A 78 15.72 8.94 18.94
N ALA A 79 15.70 10.22 19.32
CA ALA A 79 14.47 10.92 19.68
C ALA A 79 13.47 10.99 18.51
N ALA A 80 13.96 11.19 17.29
CA ALA A 80 13.14 11.18 16.08
C ALA A 80 12.48 9.80 15.83
N ILE A 81 13.23 8.71 16.03
CA ILE A 81 12.71 7.33 15.95
C ILE A 81 11.66 7.05 17.03
N GLU A 82 11.92 7.45 18.28
CA GLU A 82 10.97 7.27 19.37
C GLU A 82 9.66 8.02 19.11
N GLN A 83 9.75 9.27 18.63
CA GLN A 83 8.57 10.04 18.28
C GLN A 83 7.80 9.41 17.10
N ALA A 84 8.50 8.88 16.10
CA ALA A 84 7.89 8.16 14.99
C ALA A 84 7.06 6.97 15.51
N LEU A 85 7.67 6.12 16.35
CA LEU A 85 7.00 4.97 16.96
C LEU A 85 5.79 5.38 17.81
N GLN A 86 5.92 6.43 18.62
CA GLN A 86 4.82 6.92 19.45
C GLN A 86 3.64 7.38 18.59
N ARG A 87 3.91 8.10 17.50
CA ARG A 87 2.87 8.57 16.57
C ARG A 87 2.20 7.42 15.82
N LEU A 88 2.97 6.44 15.35
CA LEU A 88 2.41 5.25 14.70
C LEU A 88 1.54 4.42 15.64
N ARG A 89 1.94 4.29 16.92
CA ARG A 89 1.13 3.59 17.94
C ARG A 89 -0.12 4.38 18.35
N ALA A 90 -0.05 5.71 18.37
CA ALA A 90 -1.17 6.58 18.68
C ALA A 90 -2.17 6.71 17.51
N ALA A 91 -1.69 6.53 16.28
CA ALA A 91 -2.52 6.36 15.10
C ALA A 91 -3.24 5.01 15.19
N THR A 92 -4.30 4.98 16.01
CA THR A 92 -5.30 3.92 15.93
C THR A 92 -5.74 3.87 14.47
N PRO A 93 -5.77 2.68 13.81
CA PRO A 93 -6.33 2.60 12.47
C PRO A 93 -7.68 3.28 12.52
N VAL A 94 -7.94 4.19 11.59
CA VAL A 94 -9.26 4.80 11.42
C VAL A 94 -10.22 3.64 11.18
N ARG A 95 -10.79 3.11 12.26
CA ARG A 95 -11.94 2.23 12.21
C ARG A 95 -13.04 3.17 11.73
N GLN A 96 -13.25 3.19 10.42
CA GLN A 96 -14.57 3.52 9.91
C GLN A 96 -15.56 2.70 10.74
N PRO A 97 -16.64 3.31 11.26
CA PRO A 97 -17.67 2.56 11.95
C PRO A 97 -18.18 1.51 10.97
N MET A 98 -17.66 0.30 11.10
CA MET A 98 -18.25 -0.87 10.49
C MET A 98 -19.54 -1.08 11.26
N ASP A 99 -20.65 -0.75 10.61
CA ASP A 99 -21.88 -1.49 10.85
C ASP A 99 -21.53 -2.99 10.93
N THR A 100 -22.29 -3.74 11.72
CA THR A 100 -22.12 -5.17 12.04
C THR A 100 -22.27 -6.12 10.84
N VAL A 101 -21.87 -5.67 9.65
CA VAL A 101 -21.74 -6.44 8.43
C VAL A 101 -20.58 -7.43 8.60
N THR A 102 -20.90 -8.71 8.60
CA THR A 102 -19.92 -9.79 8.50
C THR A 102 -19.08 -9.57 7.24
N ILE A 103 -17.84 -9.08 7.42
CA ILE A 103 -16.92 -8.87 6.30
C ILE A 103 -16.51 -10.24 5.74
N PRO A 104 -16.80 -10.52 4.47
CA PRO A 104 -16.37 -11.75 3.84
C PRO A 104 -14.84 -11.83 3.81
N ARG A 105 -14.28 -12.99 4.19
CA ARG A 105 -12.82 -13.22 4.18
C ARG A 105 -12.24 -13.63 2.83
N THR A 106 -13.09 -13.83 1.84
CA THR A 106 -12.70 -14.29 0.50
C THR A 106 -13.52 -13.57 -0.55
N LEU A 107 -12.95 -13.36 -1.73
CA LEU A 107 -13.67 -12.82 -2.89
C LEU A 107 -14.92 -13.64 -3.20
N ARG A 108 -14.81 -14.97 -3.24
CA ARG A 108 -15.97 -15.86 -3.42
C ARG A 108 -17.06 -15.65 -2.37
N GLY A 109 -16.69 -15.44 -1.10
CA GLY A 109 -17.63 -15.12 -0.04
C GLY A 109 -18.34 -13.79 -0.29
N ALA A 110 -17.61 -12.76 -0.71
CA ALA A 110 -18.16 -11.45 -1.03
C ALA A 110 -19.10 -11.51 -2.24
N LEU A 111 -18.74 -12.24 -3.29
CA LEU A 111 -19.57 -12.41 -4.48
C LEU A 111 -20.86 -13.18 -4.20
N ARG A 112 -20.86 -14.11 -3.24
CA ARG A 112 -22.11 -14.76 -2.77
C ARG A 112 -23.00 -13.81 -1.99
N ALA A 113 -22.41 -12.93 -1.16
CA ALA A 113 -23.15 -11.95 -0.38
C ALA A 113 -23.69 -10.79 -1.24
N ALA A 114 -22.99 -10.45 -2.33
CA ALA A 114 -23.34 -9.37 -3.25
C ALA A 114 -23.31 -9.84 -4.72
N PRO A 115 -24.22 -10.73 -5.15
CA PRO A 115 -24.24 -11.28 -6.51
C PRO A 115 -24.49 -10.21 -7.59
N GLN A 116 -25.03 -9.05 -7.23
CA GLN A 116 -25.27 -7.92 -8.13
C GLN A 116 -24.02 -7.06 -8.40
N ALA A 117 -22.94 -7.20 -7.62
CA ALA A 117 -21.76 -6.33 -7.73
C ALA A 117 -21.03 -6.54 -9.07
N ARG A 118 -20.94 -5.53 -9.94
CA ARG A 118 -20.39 -5.71 -11.31
C ARG A 118 -18.88 -5.45 -11.45
N ILE A 119 -18.29 -4.77 -10.48
CA ILE A 119 -16.87 -4.39 -10.48
C ILE A 119 -16.23 -4.89 -9.18
N VAL A 120 -15.03 -5.43 -9.29
CA VAL A 120 -14.16 -5.79 -8.16
C VAL A 120 -12.96 -4.85 -8.15
N ALA A 121 -12.71 -4.18 -7.03
CA ALA A 121 -11.52 -3.37 -6.81
C ALA A 121 -10.47 -4.20 -6.06
N ILE A 122 -9.27 -4.30 -6.62
CA ILE A 122 -8.18 -5.14 -6.11
C ILE A 122 -6.98 -4.27 -5.77
N SER A 123 -6.58 -4.31 -4.51
CA SER A 123 -5.46 -3.54 -3.93
C SER A 123 -4.61 -4.40 -2.99
N VAL A 124 -4.35 -5.64 -3.38
CA VAL A 124 -3.45 -6.58 -2.66
C VAL A 124 -2.00 -6.40 -3.14
N PRO A 125 -0.99 -6.96 -2.45
CA PRO A 125 0.39 -6.91 -2.96
C PRO A 125 0.52 -7.53 -4.36
N GLY A 126 1.33 -6.92 -5.22
CA GLY A 126 1.49 -7.27 -6.64
C GLY A 126 1.57 -8.77 -6.96
N PRO A 127 2.38 -9.58 -6.24
CA PRO A 127 2.46 -11.01 -6.49
C PRO A 127 1.14 -11.79 -6.35
N TYR A 128 0.19 -11.29 -5.56
CA TYR A 128 -1.11 -11.93 -5.34
C TYR A 128 -2.21 -11.36 -6.23
N ALA A 129 -1.99 -10.17 -6.81
CA ALA A 129 -3.00 -9.45 -7.56
C ALA A 129 -3.52 -10.21 -8.80
N PRO A 130 -2.68 -10.95 -9.57
CA PRO A 130 -3.16 -11.75 -10.69
C PRO A 130 -4.16 -12.85 -10.30
N ILE A 131 -4.00 -13.45 -9.12
CA ILE A 131 -4.86 -14.54 -8.63
C ILE A 131 -6.27 -14.00 -8.37
N GLU A 132 -6.36 -12.88 -7.64
CA GLU A 132 -7.63 -12.23 -7.33
C GLU A 132 -8.30 -11.67 -8.60
N ALA A 133 -7.52 -11.10 -9.52
CA ALA A 133 -8.03 -10.55 -10.78
C ALA A 133 -8.63 -11.64 -11.67
N GLU A 134 -7.94 -12.77 -11.80
CA GLU A 134 -8.45 -13.91 -12.56
C GLU A 134 -9.72 -14.50 -11.94
N GLU A 135 -9.76 -14.67 -10.61
CA GLU A 135 -10.97 -15.15 -9.93
C GLU A 135 -12.16 -14.20 -10.14
N ALA A 136 -11.95 -12.88 -10.09
CA ALA A 136 -12.97 -11.88 -10.37
C ALA A 136 -13.49 -11.94 -11.82
N LEU A 137 -12.57 -12.00 -12.79
CA LEU A 137 -12.92 -12.09 -14.22
C LEU A 137 -13.70 -13.37 -14.52
N ARG A 138 -13.22 -14.53 -14.06
CA ARG A 138 -13.90 -15.82 -14.25
C ARG A 138 -15.25 -15.88 -13.53
N SER A 139 -15.46 -15.05 -12.52
CA SER A 139 -16.75 -14.87 -11.84
C SER A 139 -17.66 -13.84 -12.54
N GLY A 140 -17.30 -13.40 -13.75
CA GLY A 140 -18.11 -12.52 -14.60
C GLY A 140 -18.05 -11.04 -14.21
N ARG A 141 -16.99 -10.59 -13.52
CA ARG A 141 -16.90 -9.22 -12.99
C ARG A 141 -15.81 -8.41 -13.68
N HIS A 142 -16.09 -7.13 -13.90
CA HIS A 142 -15.05 -6.19 -14.32
C HIS A 142 -14.05 -5.98 -13.18
N VAL A 143 -12.80 -5.70 -13.52
CA VAL A 143 -11.72 -5.54 -12.54
C VAL A 143 -11.14 -4.14 -12.62
N PHE A 144 -11.06 -3.49 -11.47
CA PHE A 144 -10.20 -2.33 -11.22
C PHE A 144 -9.00 -2.82 -10.41
N LEU A 145 -7.84 -2.89 -11.05
CA LEU A 145 -6.59 -3.40 -10.50
C LEU A 145 -5.68 -2.23 -10.10
N PHE A 146 -5.84 -1.80 -8.85
CA PHE A 146 -5.02 -0.76 -8.24
C PHE A 146 -3.61 -1.25 -7.94
N SER A 147 -3.47 -2.54 -7.61
CA SER A 147 -2.19 -3.18 -7.32
C SER A 147 -1.15 -2.92 -8.40
N ASP A 148 0.03 -2.47 -7.97
CA ASP A 148 1.26 -2.36 -8.77
C ASP A 148 2.16 -3.60 -8.58
N ASN A 149 3.33 -3.64 -9.22
CA ASN A 149 4.32 -4.73 -9.19
C ASN A 149 3.77 -6.05 -9.73
N VAL A 150 2.96 -5.97 -10.79
CA VAL A 150 2.46 -7.12 -11.53
C VAL A 150 3.31 -7.26 -12.81
N PRO A 151 3.87 -8.45 -13.10
CA PRO A 151 4.65 -8.65 -14.32
C PRO A 151 3.83 -8.35 -15.59
N LEU A 152 4.46 -7.73 -16.59
CA LEU A 152 3.81 -7.39 -17.87
C LEU A 152 3.16 -8.62 -18.55
N SER A 153 3.77 -9.80 -18.41
CA SER A 153 3.20 -11.05 -18.93
C SER A 153 1.84 -11.38 -18.29
N GLU A 154 1.68 -11.12 -17.00
CA GLU A 154 0.42 -11.32 -16.28
C GLU A 154 -0.62 -10.28 -16.68
N GLU A 155 -0.23 -9.01 -16.82
CA GLU A 155 -1.11 -7.97 -17.36
C GLU A 155 -1.68 -8.36 -18.73
N VAL A 156 -0.82 -8.75 -19.67
CA VAL A 156 -1.23 -9.14 -21.03
C VAL A 156 -2.16 -10.36 -20.99
N ARG A 157 -1.82 -11.36 -20.16
CA ARG A 157 -2.63 -12.58 -19.98
C ARG A 157 -4.03 -12.25 -19.45
N LEU A 158 -4.10 -11.41 -18.42
CA LEU A 158 -5.35 -11.03 -17.77
C LEU A 158 -6.22 -10.12 -18.66
N LYS A 159 -5.62 -9.19 -19.42
CA LYS A 159 -6.37 -8.36 -20.37
C LYS A 159 -6.95 -9.17 -21.52
N ARG A 160 -6.22 -10.18 -22.02
CA ARG A 160 -6.74 -11.13 -23.01
C ARG A 160 -7.91 -11.94 -22.43
N LEU A 161 -7.75 -12.48 -21.21
CA LEU A 161 -8.85 -13.18 -20.53
C LEU A 161 -10.09 -12.29 -20.36
N ALA A 162 -9.90 -11.03 -19.95
CA ALA A 162 -10.99 -10.08 -19.81
C ALA A 162 -11.69 -9.84 -21.16
N GLN A 163 -10.91 -9.65 -22.23
CA GLN A 163 -11.43 -9.50 -23.59
C GLN A 163 -12.25 -10.71 -24.04
N ASP A 164 -11.74 -11.93 -23.85
CA ASP A 164 -12.42 -13.17 -24.20
C ASP A 164 -13.76 -13.33 -23.46
N LEU A 165 -13.84 -12.82 -22.23
CA LEU A 165 -15.04 -12.83 -21.40
C LEU A 165 -15.97 -11.62 -21.62
N GLY A 166 -15.59 -10.67 -22.48
CA GLY A 166 -16.35 -9.43 -22.69
C GLY A 166 -16.35 -8.49 -21.47
N LEU A 167 -15.30 -8.55 -20.65
CA LEU A 167 -15.13 -7.79 -19.43
C LEU A 167 -14.02 -6.74 -19.57
N LEU A 168 -14.11 -5.67 -18.78
CA LEU A 168 -13.05 -4.68 -18.64
C LEU A 168 -12.11 -5.06 -17.48
N LEU A 169 -10.80 -5.00 -17.75
CA LEU A 169 -9.74 -4.98 -16.73
C LEU A 169 -8.96 -3.67 -16.84
N MET A 170 -9.04 -2.85 -15.79
CA MET A 170 -8.36 -1.56 -15.67
C MET A 170 -7.14 -1.73 -14.77
N GLY A 171 -5.93 -1.61 -15.30
CA GLY A 171 -4.67 -1.81 -14.58
C GLY A 171 -3.80 -2.90 -15.19
N PRO A 172 -2.78 -3.42 -14.47
CA PRO A 172 -2.37 -3.08 -13.09
C PRO A 172 -1.90 -1.63 -12.95
N ASP A 173 -1.60 -1.21 -11.72
CA ASP A 173 -1.21 0.17 -11.39
C ASP A 173 -2.24 1.22 -11.84
N CYS A 174 -3.53 0.86 -11.83
CA CYS A 174 -4.61 1.80 -12.14
C CYS A 174 -4.93 2.62 -10.89
N GLY A 175 -4.29 3.78 -10.74
CA GLY A 175 -4.49 4.65 -9.57
C GLY A 175 -5.87 5.30 -9.46
N THR A 176 -6.56 5.51 -10.58
CA THR A 176 -7.81 6.29 -10.64
C THR A 176 -8.76 5.77 -11.71
N ALA A 177 -10.04 5.60 -11.37
CA ALA A 177 -11.14 5.45 -12.33
C ALA A 177 -12.42 6.15 -11.85
N PHE A 178 -13.26 6.59 -12.80
CA PHE A 178 -14.56 7.19 -12.50
C PHE A 178 -15.62 6.66 -13.48
N ILE A 179 -16.53 5.82 -12.99
CA ILE A 179 -17.47 5.06 -13.84
C ILE A 179 -18.89 5.30 -13.36
N GLY A 180 -19.71 5.97 -14.17
CA GLY A 180 -21.13 6.17 -13.86
C GLY A 180 -21.40 6.92 -12.54
N GLY A 181 -20.45 7.76 -12.09
CA GLY A 181 -20.52 8.43 -10.78
C GLY A 181 -19.77 7.72 -9.65
N LEU A 182 -19.27 6.51 -9.87
CA LEU A 182 -18.45 5.76 -8.91
C LEU A 182 -16.97 6.10 -9.11
N GLY A 183 -16.35 6.73 -8.12
CA GLY A 183 -14.90 6.90 -8.04
C GLY A 183 -14.21 5.65 -7.45
N LEU A 184 -13.13 5.20 -8.08
CA LEU A 184 -12.29 4.09 -7.65
C LEU A 184 -10.83 4.55 -7.56
N GLY A 185 -10.14 4.14 -6.49
CA GLY A 185 -8.76 4.59 -6.20
C GLY A 185 -8.70 6.04 -5.74
N PHE A 186 -7.68 6.78 -6.18
CA PHE A 186 -7.55 8.21 -5.94
C PHE A 186 -8.53 8.98 -6.82
N MET A 187 -9.51 9.66 -6.22
CA MET A 187 -10.52 10.38 -6.97
C MET A 187 -10.77 11.78 -6.41
N ASN A 188 -11.37 12.63 -7.24
CA ASN A 188 -11.85 13.96 -6.85
C ASN A 188 -13.37 14.02 -7.06
N ALA A 189 -14.07 14.75 -6.18
CA ALA A 189 -15.47 15.06 -6.40
C ALA A 189 -15.59 15.99 -7.62
N VAL A 190 -16.28 15.52 -8.66
CA VAL A 190 -16.48 16.26 -9.91
C VAL A 190 -17.98 16.52 -10.14
N ARG A 191 -18.30 17.62 -10.83
CA ARG A 191 -19.68 17.91 -11.25
C ARG A 191 -20.13 16.89 -12.29
N ARG A 192 -21.42 16.55 -12.29
CA ARG A 192 -22.01 15.74 -13.39
C ARG A 192 -21.95 16.56 -14.69
N GLY A 193 -21.57 15.90 -15.76
CA GLY A 193 -21.55 16.42 -17.13
C GLY A 193 -22.12 15.41 -18.11
#